data_AF-A0A946MCX8-F1
#
_entry.id   AF-A0A946MCX8-F1
#
_cell.length_a   1.000
_cell.length_b   1.000
_cell.length_c   1.000
_cell.angle_alpha   90.00
_cell.angle_beta   90.00
_cell.angle_gamma   90.00
#
_symmetry.space_group_name_H-M   'P 1'
#
loop_
_entity.id
_entity.type
_entity.pdbx_description
1 polymer ?
#
loop_
_entity_poly.entity_id
_entity_poly.type
_entity_poly.pdbx_seq_one_letter_code
_entity_poly.pdbx_strand_id
1 'polypeptide(L)'
;MNAMSASQVLRYSLLLVVVISSGSLHTDNAVATERDKKKTDVGKFTRTFCADCHGTEVQEGERSFSQFKLPIKTVAQLITADEIIDQLTLKSMPPAAASQPDDQQRVKLITDLREAIAAARGRFNSTGGRTVIRRLSNREYENTLAVLFNRRVDTLGLTADFPKDGTSNHIDTIGETLVTSGFLLDEYFQAASRMVDLRLGKPPTEEKQWHFTNNFRQYEELSGSHKSVFNYNFLCLYEQPNTDTRQGGYGHIEDFLVGVPVSGLYDIEVNAQALHRDTHYDPKIFRIDFSEPFQIGVVPGDVTKGH
;
A
#
# COMPACT_ATOMS: atom_id res chain seq x y z
N MET A 1 -8.37 61.47 33.83
CA MET A 1 -9.36 61.79 32.78
C MET A 1 -10.39 60.68 32.77
N ASN A 2 -11.66 61.06 32.99
CA ASN A 2 -12.87 60.24 33.14
C ASN A 2 -13.14 59.37 31.89
N ALA A 3 -13.86 58.24 31.90
CA ALA A 3 -15.12 57.86 32.60
C ALA A 3 -15.18 56.31 32.78
N MET A 4 -15.70 55.70 33.86
CA MET A 4 -17.11 55.50 34.30
C MET A 4 -18.02 54.98 33.16
N SER A 5 -18.76 53.86 33.23
CA SER A 5 -19.77 53.37 34.20
C SER A 5 -20.14 51.91 33.82
N ALA A 6 -20.23 50.90 34.70
CA ALA A 6 -21.37 50.49 35.56
C ALA A 6 -22.72 50.41 34.81
N SER A 7 -23.63 49.45 34.96
CA SER A 7 -23.83 48.28 35.84
C SER A 7 -25.09 47.54 35.37
N GLN A 8 -25.18 46.22 35.60
CA GLN A 8 -26.36 45.44 36.03
C GLN A 8 -27.72 45.56 35.29
N VAL A 9 -28.36 44.41 35.00
CA VAL A 9 -29.64 43.99 35.61
C VAL A 9 -29.97 42.53 35.22
N LEU A 10 -30.25 41.76 36.27
CA LEU A 10 -30.78 40.41 36.35
C LEU A 10 -32.19 40.31 35.74
N ARG A 11 -32.48 39.29 34.90
CA ARG A 11 -33.86 38.80 34.69
C ARG A 11 -33.89 37.28 34.61
N TYR A 12 -34.46 36.68 35.65
CA TYR A 12 -35.00 35.33 35.66
C TYR A 12 -36.10 35.20 34.61
N SER A 13 -36.09 34.12 33.84
CA SER A 13 -37.28 33.61 33.16
C SER A 13 -37.21 32.09 33.14
N LEU A 14 -37.92 31.52 34.11
CA LEU A 14 -38.29 30.12 34.21
C LEU A 14 -39.11 29.76 32.96
N LEU A 15 -38.61 28.90 32.08
CA LEU A 15 -39.43 28.26 31.05
C LEU A 15 -39.21 26.75 31.12
N LEU A 16 -40.15 26.18 31.88
CA LEU A 16 -40.59 24.80 31.96
C LEU A 16 -40.56 24.11 30.59
N VAL A 17 -39.54 23.29 30.30
CA VAL A 17 -39.61 22.33 29.20
C VAL A 17 -40.20 21.04 29.77
N VAL A 18 -41.47 20.84 29.42
CA VAL A 18 -42.27 19.66 29.74
C VAL A 18 -41.59 18.42 29.16
N VAL A 19 -41.21 17.49 30.04
CA VAL A 19 -40.90 16.11 29.69
C VAL A 19 -42.23 15.44 29.32
N ILE A 20 -42.56 15.42 28.03
CA ILE A 20 -43.65 14.58 27.52
C ILE A 20 -43.06 13.20 27.23
N SER A 21 -43.12 12.34 28.25
CA SER A 21 -42.99 10.90 28.11
C SER A 21 -44.23 10.36 27.38
N SER A 22 -44.24 10.44 26.05
CA SER A 22 -45.17 9.67 25.22
C SER A 22 -44.62 8.26 25.06
N GLY A 23 -44.92 7.41 26.04
CA GLY A 23 -44.84 5.97 25.88
C GLY A 23 -45.85 5.52 24.84
N SER A 24 -45.42 5.38 23.60
CA SER A 24 -46.09 4.51 22.65
C SER A 24 -45.62 3.08 22.91
N LEU A 25 -46.38 2.38 23.74
CA LEU A 25 -46.47 0.93 23.69
C LEU A 25 -46.96 0.57 22.28
N HIS A 26 -46.04 0.37 21.34
CA HIS A 26 -46.33 -0.41 20.15
C HIS A 26 -46.50 -1.86 20.61
N THR A 27 -47.76 -2.24 20.83
CA THR A 27 -48.17 -3.62 20.73
C THR A 27 -48.02 -4.04 19.28
N ASP A 28 -46.83 -4.48 18.89
CA ASP A 28 -46.65 -5.24 17.65
C ASP A 28 -47.26 -6.62 17.85
N ASN A 29 -48.59 -6.64 17.77
CA ASN A 29 -49.36 -7.85 17.64
C ASN A 29 -49.10 -8.41 16.24
N ALA A 30 -48.37 -9.51 16.21
CA ALA A 30 -48.58 -10.65 15.33
C ALA A 30 -48.89 -10.33 13.85
N VAL A 31 -47.85 -10.09 13.07
CA VAL A 31 -47.73 -10.68 11.72
C VAL A 31 -46.29 -11.18 11.52
N ALA A 32 -45.81 -12.02 12.43
CA ALA A 32 -44.76 -12.96 12.07
C ALA A 32 -45.41 -14.01 11.18
N THR A 33 -45.48 -13.72 9.87
CA THR A 33 -45.94 -14.69 8.87
C THR A 33 -45.18 -15.98 9.06
N GLU A 34 -45.92 -17.07 9.21
CA GLU A 34 -45.48 -18.45 9.08
C GLU A 34 -44.42 -18.65 7.99
N ARG A 35 -43.14 -18.49 8.35
CA ARG A 35 -41.98 -18.92 7.55
C ARG A 35 -41.06 -19.80 8.38
N ASP A 36 -41.61 -20.60 9.28
CA ASP A 36 -41.00 -21.87 9.66
C ASP A 36 -41.36 -22.95 8.63
N LYS A 37 -41.08 -22.66 7.34
CA LYS A 37 -40.94 -23.74 6.37
C LYS A 37 -39.71 -24.51 6.82
N LYS A 38 -39.92 -25.63 7.52
CA LYS A 38 -38.91 -26.63 7.90
C LYS A 38 -37.83 -26.70 6.80
N LYS A 39 -36.68 -26.06 7.01
CA LYS A 39 -35.61 -25.97 5.99
C LYS A 39 -35.32 -27.36 5.45
N THR A 40 -35.13 -27.49 4.14
CA THR A 40 -34.76 -28.80 3.57
C THR A 40 -33.46 -29.22 4.21
N ASP A 41 -33.40 -30.47 4.69
CA ASP A 41 -32.13 -31.08 5.03
C ASP A 41 -31.38 -31.30 3.71
N VAL A 42 -30.58 -30.29 3.33
CA VAL A 42 -29.75 -30.31 2.12
C VAL A 42 -28.88 -31.55 2.09
N GLY A 43 -28.36 -31.98 3.24
CA GLY A 43 -27.58 -33.20 3.34
C GLY A 43 -28.39 -34.46 3.05
N LYS A 44 -29.66 -34.50 3.48
CA LYS A 44 -30.57 -35.60 3.12
C LYS A 44 -30.86 -35.61 1.62
N PHE A 45 -31.13 -34.45 1.03
CA PHE A 45 -31.39 -34.34 -0.41
C PHE A 45 -30.19 -34.82 -1.23
N THR A 46 -28.99 -34.32 -0.93
CA THR A 46 -27.78 -34.71 -1.68
C THR A 46 -27.45 -36.19 -1.51
N ARG A 47 -27.68 -36.76 -0.32
CA ARG A 47 -27.54 -38.21 -0.10
C ARG A 47 -28.56 -39.05 -0.87
N THR A 48 -29.79 -38.56 -1.04
CA THR A 48 -30.85 -39.33 -1.71
C THR A 48 -30.81 -39.22 -3.24
N PHE A 49 -30.45 -38.06 -3.77
CA PHE A 49 -30.60 -37.78 -5.21
C PHE A 49 -29.27 -37.54 -5.94
N CYS A 50 -28.15 -37.34 -5.22
CA CYS A 50 -26.88 -36.97 -5.84
C CYS A 50 -25.73 -37.93 -5.53
N ALA A 51 -25.79 -38.66 -4.41
CA ALA A 51 -24.65 -39.44 -3.91
C ALA A 51 -24.28 -40.65 -4.79
N ASP A 52 -25.20 -41.15 -5.62
CA ASP A 52 -24.93 -42.27 -6.53
C ASP A 52 -23.86 -41.92 -7.58
N CYS A 53 -23.82 -40.66 -8.04
CA CYS A 53 -22.86 -40.16 -9.04
C CYS A 53 -21.81 -39.19 -8.45
N HIS A 54 -22.14 -38.49 -7.36
CA HIS A 54 -21.31 -37.43 -6.75
C HIS A 54 -20.99 -37.75 -5.27
N GLY A 55 -20.82 -39.02 -4.95
CA GLY A 55 -20.47 -39.54 -3.63
C GLY A 55 -18.97 -39.46 -3.32
N THR A 56 -18.52 -40.27 -2.36
CA THR A 56 -17.08 -40.42 -2.05
C THR A 56 -16.39 -41.40 -2.99
N GLU A 57 -17.11 -42.45 -3.41
CA GLU A 57 -16.60 -43.53 -4.25
C GLU A 57 -16.68 -43.22 -5.75
N VAL A 58 -17.74 -42.51 -6.16
CA VAL A 58 -17.98 -42.08 -7.55
C VAL A 58 -18.10 -40.56 -7.57
N GLN A 59 -17.37 -39.90 -8.46
CA GLN A 59 -17.29 -38.44 -8.57
C GLN A 59 -17.38 -37.99 -10.03
N GLU A 60 -18.54 -38.21 -10.64
CA GLU A 60 -18.79 -37.77 -12.01
C GLU A 60 -18.59 -36.25 -12.15
N GLY A 61 -17.97 -35.83 -13.26
CA GLY A 61 -17.62 -34.43 -13.50
C GLY A 61 -16.63 -33.85 -12.47
N GLU A 62 -15.87 -34.72 -11.79
CA GLU A 62 -14.92 -34.36 -10.73
C GLU A 62 -15.58 -33.65 -9.54
N ARG A 63 -16.87 -33.92 -9.30
CA ARG A 63 -17.63 -33.32 -8.20
C ARG A 63 -18.02 -34.33 -7.14
N SER A 64 -17.80 -33.98 -5.87
CA SER A 64 -18.31 -34.70 -4.71
C SER A 64 -19.13 -33.79 -3.81
N PHE A 65 -20.34 -34.22 -3.45
CA PHE A 65 -21.22 -33.48 -2.53
C PHE A 65 -21.29 -34.11 -1.13
N SER A 66 -20.46 -35.13 -0.87
CA SER A 66 -20.40 -35.85 0.42
C SER A 66 -20.14 -34.94 1.62
N GLN A 67 -19.36 -33.87 1.41
CA GLN A 67 -19.02 -32.88 2.44
C GLN A 67 -19.80 -31.57 2.31
N PHE A 68 -20.69 -31.44 1.32
CA PHE A 68 -21.46 -30.23 1.10
C PHE A 68 -22.56 -30.06 2.15
N LYS A 69 -22.50 -28.97 2.92
CA LYS A 69 -23.41 -28.71 4.03
C LYS A 69 -23.68 -27.21 4.13
N LEU A 70 -24.88 -26.86 4.56
CA LEU A 70 -25.19 -25.51 4.98
C LEU A 70 -24.79 -25.29 6.46
N PRO A 71 -24.44 -24.06 6.87
CA PRO A 71 -24.32 -22.84 6.05
C PRO A 71 -23.07 -22.84 5.17
N ILE A 72 -23.12 -22.10 4.05
CA ILE A 72 -21.96 -21.87 3.16
C ILE A 72 -20.89 -21.06 3.90
N LYS A 73 -19.67 -21.62 3.98
CA LYS A 73 -18.52 -21.06 4.71
C LYS A 73 -17.42 -20.54 3.80
N THR A 74 -17.34 -21.01 2.55
CA THR A 74 -16.26 -20.66 1.61
C THR A 74 -16.81 -20.24 0.25
N VAL A 75 -16.02 -19.51 -0.53
CA VAL A 75 -16.35 -19.14 -1.93
C VAL A 75 -16.55 -20.38 -2.79
N ALA A 76 -15.74 -21.42 -2.60
CA ALA A 76 -15.90 -22.68 -3.31
C ALA A 76 -17.26 -23.34 -3.06
N GLN A 77 -17.73 -23.37 -1.80
CA GLN A 77 -19.07 -23.87 -1.47
C GLN A 77 -20.19 -22.99 -2.07
N LEU A 78 -19.97 -21.69 -2.20
CA LEU A 78 -20.91 -20.78 -2.86
C LEU A 78 -21.04 -21.12 -4.34
N ILE A 79 -19.92 -21.29 -5.05
CA ILE A 79 -19.89 -21.68 -6.47
C ILE A 79 -20.61 -23.03 -6.65
N THR A 80 -20.29 -24.01 -5.81
CA THR A 80 -20.97 -25.32 -5.85
C THR A 80 -22.48 -25.19 -5.63
N ALA A 81 -22.93 -24.32 -4.72
CA ALA A 81 -24.35 -24.09 -4.51
C ALA A 81 -25.04 -23.47 -5.74
N ASP A 82 -24.40 -22.49 -6.38
CA ASP A 82 -24.89 -21.88 -7.63
C ASP A 82 -24.99 -22.93 -8.76
N GLU A 83 -23.97 -23.78 -8.94
CA GLU A 83 -23.99 -24.83 -9.97
C GLU A 83 -25.06 -25.90 -9.70
N ILE A 84 -25.29 -26.29 -8.44
CA ILE A 84 -26.39 -27.19 -8.07
C ILE A 84 -27.74 -26.55 -8.42
N ILE A 85 -27.92 -25.25 -8.13
CA ILE A 85 -29.13 -24.52 -8.51
C ILE A 85 -29.34 -24.58 -10.03
N ASP A 86 -28.30 -24.33 -10.82
CA ASP A 86 -28.39 -24.34 -12.28
C ASP A 86 -28.80 -25.73 -12.81
N GLN A 87 -28.12 -26.79 -12.37
CA GLN A 87 -28.41 -28.16 -12.82
C GLN A 87 -29.81 -28.63 -12.41
N LEU A 88 -30.28 -28.25 -11.21
CA LEU A 88 -31.63 -28.56 -10.76
C LEU A 88 -32.68 -27.74 -11.52
N THR A 89 -32.41 -26.48 -11.81
CA THR A 89 -33.31 -25.58 -12.55
C THR A 89 -33.50 -26.07 -13.99
N LEU A 90 -32.42 -26.54 -14.62
CA LEU A 90 -32.44 -27.13 -15.97
C LEU A 90 -33.06 -28.54 -16.02
N LYS A 91 -33.36 -29.15 -14.86
CA LYS A 91 -33.77 -30.56 -14.74
C LYS A 91 -32.79 -31.55 -15.37
N SER A 92 -31.52 -31.16 -15.51
CA SER A 92 -30.45 -32.01 -16.04
C SER A 92 -29.93 -32.98 -15.00
N MET A 93 -29.96 -32.58 -13.72
CA MET A 93 -29.64 -33.45 -12.58
C MET A 93 -30.85 -33.66 -11.67
N PRO A 94 -30.99 -34.86 -11.09
CA PRO A 94 -30.25 -36.09 -11.41
C PRO A 94 -30.52 -36.59 -12.85
N PRO A 95 -29.70 -37.48 -13.44
CA PRO A 95 -29.98 -38.04 -14.77
C PRO A 95 -31.30 -38.80 -14.82
N ALA A 96 -31.91 -38.92 -16.00
CA ALA A 96 -33.23 -39.54 -16.15
C ALA A 96 -33.32 -41.00 -15.65
N ALA A 97 -32.19 -41.72 -15.66
CA ALA A 97 -32.09 -43.10 -15.15
C ALA A 97 -31.92 -43.18 -13.62
N ALA A 98 -31.68 -42.07 -12.93
CA ALA A 98 -31.49 -41.99 -11.49
C ALA A 98 -32.79 -41.56 -10.77
N SER A 99 -32.84 -41.76 -9.46
CA SER A 99 -33.94 -41.32 -8.61
C SER A 99 -34.18 -39.81 -8.77
N GLN A 100 -35.41 -39.42 -9.13
CA GLN A 100 -35.76 -38.01 -9.35
C GLN A 100 -36.45 -37.43 -8.11
N PRO A 101 -36.08 -36.20 -7.70
CA PRO A 101 -36.88 -35.44 -6.75
C PRO A 101 -38.18 -34.97 -7.42
N ASP A 102 -39.26 -34.90 -6.64
CA ASP A 102 -40.48 -34.24 -7.10
C ASP A 102 -40.27 -32.72 -7.27
N ASP A 103 -41.18 -32.06 -7.99
CA ASP A 103 -41.05 -30.63 -8.27
C ASP A 103 -41.07 -29.77 -7.00
N GLN A 104 -41.78 -30.19 -5.94
CA GLN A 104 -41.80 -29.46 -4.67
C GLN A 104 -40.46 -29.56 -3.95
N GLN A 105 -39.86 -30.76 -3.90
CA GLN A 105 -38.55 -31.01 -3.32
C GLN A 105 -37.46 -30.22 -4.06
N ARG A 106 -37.52 -30.21 -5.39
CA ARG A 106 -36.59 -29.46 -6.25
C ARG A 106 -36.65 -27.95 -5.99
N VAL A 107 -37.85 -27.37 -6.05
CA VAL A 107 -38.06 -25.93 -5.82
C VAL A 107 -37.64 -25.54 -4.40
N LYS A 108 -37.93 -26.40 -3.41
CA LYS A 108 -37.57 -26.15 -2.03
C LYS A 108 -36.05 -26.12 -1.83
N LEU A 109 -35.31 -27.08 -2.39
CA LEU A 109 -33.85 -27.07 -2.31
C LEU A 109 -33.26 -25.84 -3.00
N ILE A 110 -33.72 -25.49 -4.20
CA ILE A 110 -33.26 -24.30 -4.93
C ILE A 110 -33.47 -23.04 -4.08
N THR A 111 -34.61 -22.93 -3.41
CA THR A 111 -34.93 -21.80 -2.53
C THR A 111 -33.97 -21.74 -1.34
N ASP A 112 -33.75 -22.87 -0.65
CA ASP A 112 -32.85 -22.95 0.50
C ASP A 112 -31.39 -22.62 0.12
N LEU A 113 -30.93 -23.07 -1.04
CA LEU A 113 -29.59 -22.75 -1.56
C LEU A 113 -29.47 -21.26 -1.91
N ARG A 114 -30.47 -20.66 -2.57
CA ARG A 114 -30.48 -19.21 -2.87
C ARG A 114 -30.42 -18.36 -1.61
N GLU A 115 -31.20 -18.71 -0.59
CA GLU A 115 -31.15 -18.04 0.71
C GLU A 115 -29.79 -18.20 1.38
N ALA A 116 -29.19 -19.40 1.31
CA ALA A 116 -27.85 -19.64 1.85
C ALA A 116 -26.77 -18.82 1.13
N ILE A 117 -26.86 -18.68 -0.19
CA ILE A 117 -25.94 -17.86 -1.01
C ILE A 117 -26.10 -16.39 -0.65
N ALA A 118 -27.34 -15.88 -0.56
CA ALA A 118 -27.59 -14.50 -0.15
C ALA A 118 -26.99 -14.21 1.24
N ALA A 119 -27.21 -15.12 2.20
CA ALA A 119 -26.62 -15.01 3.53
C ALA A 119 -25.09 -15.09 3.52
N ALA A 120 -24.50 -15.93 2.66
CA ALA A 120 -23.05 -16.06 2.51
C ALA A 120 -22.41 -14.82 1.88
N ARG A 121 -23.00 -14.26 0.82
CA ARG A 121 -22.54 -13.01 0.21
C ARG A 121 -22.55 -11.85 1.21
N GLY A 122 -23.60 -11.75 2.03
CA GLY A 122 -23.65 -10.76 3.12
C GLY A 122 -22.52 -10.93 4.14
N ARG A 123 -22.11 -12.17 4.45
CA ARG A 123 -20.96 -12.44 5.33
C ARG A 123 -19.62 -12.18 4.66
N PHE A 124 -19.44 -12.55 3.40
CA PHE A 124 -18.17 -12.36 2.67
C PHE A 124 -17.90 -10.89 2.36
N ASN A 125 -18.94 -10.11 2.08
CA ASN A 125 -18.82 -8.67 1.87
C ASN A 125 -18.77 -7.89 3.19
N SER A 126 -18.94 -8.55 4.34
CA SER A 126 -18.80 -7.92 5.64
C SER A 126 -17.33 -7.86 6.03
N THR A 127 -16.89 -6.70 6.51
CA THR A 127 -15.57 -6.53 7.13
C THR A 127 -15.47 -7.23 8.50
N GLY A 128 -16.53 -7.91 8.93
CA GLY A 128 -16.63 -8.53 10.26
C GLY A 128 -16.64 -7.49 11.38
N GLY A 129 -17.09 -6.26 11.10
CA GLY A 129 -17.07 -5.15 12.04
C GLY A 129 -15.69 -4.48 12.16
N ARG A 130 -14.71 -4.85 11.33
CA ARG A 130 -13.42 -4.16 11.28
C ARG A 130 -13.54 -2.90 10.42
N THR A 131 -13.02 -1.80 10.94
CA THR A 131 -12.89 -0.55 10.18
C THR A 131 -11.84 -0.75 9.10
N VAL A 132 -12.22 -0.55 7.83
CA VAL A 132 -11.26 -0.50 6.73
C VAL A 132 -10.45 0.79 6.89
N ILE A 133 -9.13 0.66 6.97
CA ILE A 133 -8.25 1.83 7.01
C ILE A 133 -8.47 2.61 5.71
N ARG A 134 -8.77 3.89 5.86
CA ARG A 134 -8.98 4.80 4.74
C ARG A 134 -7.92 5.90 4.80
N ARG A 135 -7.22 6.10 3.68
CA ARG A 135 -6.41 7.30 3.47
C ARG A 135 -7.24 8.44 2.86
N LEU A 136 -6.66 9.63 2.81
CA LEU A 136 -7.19 10.72 1.99
C LEU A 136 -7.02 10.37 0.51
N SER A 137 -8.04 10.69 -0.29
CA SER A 137 -7.85 10.78 -1.75
C SER A 137 -6.88 11.91 -2.09
N ASN A 138 -6.30 11.91 -3.30
CA ASN A 138 -5.37 12.93 -3.76
C ASN A 138 -6.01 14.33 -3.65
N ARG A 139 -7.29 14.44 -4.03
CA ARG A 139 -8.09 15.66 -3.88
C ARG A 139 -8.28 16.08 -2.42
N GLU A 140 -8.57 15.13 -1.53
CA GLU A 140 -8.72 15.43 -0.09
C GLU A 140 -7.40 15.83 0.55
N TYR A 141 -6.30 15.20 0.16
CA TYR A 141 -4.95 15.55 0.61
C TYR A 141 -4.58 16.98 0.18
N GLU A 142 -4.79 17.31 -1.09
CA GLU A 142 -4.52 18.65 -1.62
C GLU A 142 -5.38 19.73 -0.92
N ASN A 143 -6.67 19.47 -0.73
CA ASN A 143 -7.55 20.37 0.04
C ASN A 143 -7.10 20.52 1.50
N THR A 144 -6.61 19.43 2.11
CA THR A 144 -6.10 19.47 3.48
C THR A 144 -4.88 20.38 3.59
N LEU A 145 -3.93 20.26 2.66
CA LEU A 145 -2.78 21.16 2.61
C LEU A 145 -3.21 22.61 2.36
N ALA A 146 -4.18 22.84 1.47
CA ALA A 146 -4.70 24.17 1.21
C ALA A 146 -5.24 24.86 2.47
N VAL A 147 -6.01 24.11 3.27
CA VAL A 147 -6.63 24.58 4.51
C VAL A 147 -5.58 24.79 5.60
N LEU A 148 -4.69 23.80 5.83
CA LEU A 148 -3.67 23.88 6.88
C LEU A 148 -2.72 25.07 6.68
N PHE A 149 -2.35 25.35 5.43
CA PHE A 149 -1.42 26.43 5.10
C PHE A 149 -2.11 27.74 4.70
N ASN A 150 -3.46 27.77 4.71
CA ASN A 150 -4.29 28.88 4.27
C ASN A 150 -3.81 29.47 2.93
N ARG A 151 -3.56 28.60 1.96
CA ARG A 151 -2.99 28.96 0.67
C ARG A 151 -3.56 28.06 -0.42
N ARG A 152 -3.85 28.65 -1.58
CA ARG A 152 -4.18 27.90 -2.78
C ARG A 152 -2.97 27.08 -3.26
N VAL A 153 -3.18 25.78 -3.46
CA VAL A 153 -2.14 24.81 -3.86
C VAL A 153 -2.38 24.18 -5.23
N ASP A 154 -3.52 24.49 -5.86
CA ASP A 154 -3.96 23.97 -7.16
C ASP A 154 -2.96 24.25 -8.30
N THR A 155 -2.16 25.31 -8.16
CA THR A 155 -1.12 25.66 -9.13
C THR A 155 0.25 25.07 -8.82
N LEU A 156 0.42 24.38 -7.69
CA LEU A 156 1.72 23.86 -7.23
C LEU A 156 1.98 22.44 -7.69
N GLY A 157 0.95 21.74 -8.20
CA GLY A 157 1.06 20.37 -8.70
C GLY A 157 1.53 19.40 -7.63
N LEU A 158 1.12 19.59 -6.37
CA LEU A 158 1.64 18.81 -5.24
C LEU A 158 1.34 17.31 -5.34
N THR A 159 0.26 16.95 -6.02
CA THR A 159 -0.17 15.57 -6.20
C THR A 159 -0.05 15.11 -7.66
N ALA A 160 0.73 15.81 -8.49
CA ALA A 160 0.84 15.52 -9.92
C ALA A 160 1.45 14.13 -10.18
N ASP A 161 2.39 13.73 -9.33
CA ASP A 161 3.14 12.47 -9.42
C ASP A 161 2.47 11.33 -8.62
N PHE A 162 1.34 11.60 -7.97
CA PHE A 162 0.65 10.59 -7.19
C PHE A 162 -0.01 9.57 -8.13
N PRO A 163 -0.04 8.28 -7.76
CA PRO A 163 -0.91 7.32 -8.42
C PRO A 163 -2.35 7.84 -8.44
N LYS A 164 -3.04 7.67 -9.56
CA LYS A 164 -4.44 8.09 -9.68
C LYS A 164 -5.32 7.24 -8.78
N ASP A 165 -6.21 7.89 -8.04
CA ASP A 165 -7.24 7.21 -7.29
C ASP A 165 -8.27 6.59 -8.23
N GLY A 166 -8.61 5.32 -7.97
CA GLY A 166 -9.71 4.65 -8.63
C GLY A 166 -11.06 5.05 -8.03
N THR A 167 -12.13 4.96 -8.81
CA THR A 167 -13.50 5.11 -8.33
C THR A 167 -14.15 3.75 -8.17
N SER A 168 -14.82 3.50 -7.03
CA SER A 168 -15.76 2.39 -6.87
C SER A 168 -17.17 2.95 -6.77
N ASN A 169 -18.11 2.41 -7.54
CA ASN A 169 -19.47 2.96 -7.66
C ASN A 169 -19.50 4.47 -7.92
N HIS A 170 -18.55 4.97 -8.73
CA HIS A 170 -18.36 6.40 -9.04
C HIS A 170 -17.93 7.29 -7.85
N ILE A 171 -17.42 6.70 -6.77
CA ILE A 171 -16.96 7.40 -5.57
C ILE A 171 -15.47 7.09 -5.36
N ASP A 172 -14.67 8.13 -5.14
CA ASP A 172 -13.21 8.10 -4.90
C ASP A 172 -12.83 8.03 -3.41
N THR A 173 -13.82 8.07 -2.52
CA THR A 173 -13.64 8.11 -1.06
C THR A 173 -13.84 6.74 -0.37
N ILE A 174 -13.94 5.65 -1.13
CA ILE A 174 -14.17 4.32 -0.58
C ILE A 174 -12.85 3.74 -0.05
N GLY A 175 -12.78 3.46 1.25
CA GLY A 175 -11.54 3.01 1.91
C GLY A 175 -10.97 1.72 1.32
N GLU A 176 -11.83 0.77 0.91
CA GLU A 176 -11.41 -0.51 0.31
C GLU A 176 -10.65 -0.33 -1.01
N THR A 177 -10.94 0.75 -1.76
CA THR A 177 -10.26 1.06 -3.02
C THR A 177 -9.07 1.98 -2.86
N LEU A 178 -8.95 2.65 -1.71
CA LEU A 178 -7.86 3.58 -1.42
C LEU A 178 -6.65 2.85 -0.84
N VAL A 179 -5.99 2.07 -1.69
CA VAL A 179 -4.77 1.35 -1.34
C VAL A 179 -3.59 2.33 -1.18
N THR A 180 -2.69 2.02 -0.25
CA THR A 180 -1.45 2.76 -0.02
C THR A 180 -0.23 1.96 -0.51
N SER A 181 0.82 2.64 -0.91
CA SER A 181 2.10 2.05 -1.30
C SER A 181 3.26 2.84 -0.71
N GLY A 182 4.45 2.24 -0.64
CA GLY A 182 5.66 2.95 -0.20
C GLY A 182 5.93 4.20 -1.05
N PHE A 183 5.81 4.05 -2.38
CA PHE A 183 5.91 5.16 -3.32
C PHE A 183 4.94 6.31 -3.00
N LEU A 184 3.65 6.01 -2.79
CA LEU A 184 2.67 7.06 -2.46
C LEU A 184 3.00 7.74 -1.12
N LEU A 185 3.53 7.01 -0.15
CA LEU A 185 3.95 7.59 1.13
C LEU A 185 5.12 8.55 0.97
N ASP A 186 6.11 8.19 0.15
CA ASP A 186 7.24 9.06 -0.17
C ASP A 186 6.76 10.34 -0.88
N GLU A 187 5.83 10.21 -1.83
CA GLU A 187 5.22 11.34 -2.51
C GLU A 187 4.43 12.25 -1.55
N TYR A 188 3.73 11.71 -0.55
CA TYR A 188 3.12 12.53 0.51
C TYR A 188 4.16 13.32 1.30
N PHE A 189 5.30 12.72 1.64
CA PHE A 189 6.35 13.42 2.37
C PHE A 189 6.99 14.53 1.52
N GLN A 190 7.24 14.26 0.23
CA GLN A 190 7.76 15.25 -0.70
C GLN A 190 6.80 16.44 -0.87
N ALA A 191 5.51 16.17 -1.08
CA ALA A 191 4.48 17.20 -1.22
C ALA A 191 4.35 18.07 0.04
N ALA A 192 4.31 17.45 1.23
CA ALA A 192 4.26 18.15 2.50
C ALA A 192 5.52 19.00 2.73
N SER A 193 6.70 18.44 2.46
CA SER A 193 7.99 19.13 2.61
C SER A 193 8.06 20.38 1.73
N ARG A 194 7.67 20.25 0.45
CA ARG A 194 7.58 21.40 -0.48
C ARG A 194 6.65 22.48 0.04
N MET A 195 5.51 22.12 0.65
CA MET A 195 4.58 23.09 1.23
C MET A 195 5.13 23.80 2.46
N VAL A 196 5.82 23.08 3.33
CA VAL A 196 6.49 23.64 4.50
C VAL A 196 7.58 24.61 4.06
N ASP A 197 8.45 24.20 3.13
CA ASP A 197 9.51 25.02 2.55
C ASP A 197 8.96 26.32 1.93
N LEU A 198 7.88 26.21 1.14
CA LEU A 198 7.22 27.36 0.53
C LEU A 198 6.58 28.32 1.53
N ARG A 199 6.17 27.83 2.70
CA ARG A 199 5.49 28.65 3.72
C ARG A 199 6.45 29.31 4.68
N LEU A 200 7.40 28.53 5.21
CA LEU A 200 8.37 29.01 6.19
C LEU A 200 9.49 29.80 5.52
N GLY A 201 9.74 29.53 4.24
CA GLY A 201 10.98 29.94 3.60
C GLY A 201 12.15 29.14 4.15
N LYS A 202 13.23 29.04 3.37
CA LYS A 202 14.49 28.52 3.89
C LYS A 202 15.22 29.70 4.52
N PRO A 203 15.76 29.58 5.75
CA PRO A 203 16.72 30.55 6.22
C PRO A 203 17.83 30.63 5.15
N PRO A 204 18.37 31.83 4.86
CA PRO A 204 19.47 31.94 3.92
C PRO A 204 20.62 31.10 4.46
N THR A 205 20.87 29.95 3.84
CA THR A 205 22.08 29.19 4.08
C THR A 205 23.18 29.93 3.37
N GLU A 206 24.17 30.43 4.11
CA GLU A 206 25.36 30.98 3.48
C GLU A 206 25.99 29.90 2.60
N GLU A 207 26.20 30.23 1.34
CA GLU A 207 26.89 29.36 0.41
C GLU A 207 28.29 29.08 0.97
N LYS A 208 28.61 27.78 1.09
CA LYS A 208 29.93 27.33 1.49
C LYS A 208 30.57 26.64 0.32
N GLN A 209 31.71 27.18 -0.11
CA GLN A 209 32.53 26.59 -1.13
C GLN A 209 33.74 25.94 -0.48
N TRP A 210 33.99 24.68 -0.84
CA TRP A 210 35.22 23.99 -0.50
C TRP A 210 35.94 23.63 -1.80
N HIS A 211 37.24 23.92 -1.84
CA HIS A 211 38.06 23.64 -3.00
C HIS A 211 39.34 22.97 -2.52
N PHE A 212 39.58 21.75 -3.01
CA PHE A 212 40.70 20.91 -2.61
C PHE A 212 41.56 20.63 -3.83
N THR A 213 42.86 20.88 -3.73
CA THR A 213 43.81 20.70 -4.83
C THR A 213 45.06 19.90 -4.45
N ASN A 214 45.20 19.55 -3.17
CA ASN A 214 46.35 18.82 -2.65
C ASN A 214 45.97 18.11 -1.34
N ASN A 215 46.98 17.51 -0.69
CA ASN A 215 46.83 16.77 0.56
C ASN A 215 45.83 15.60 0.48
N PHE A 216 45.67 15.02 -0.71
CA PHE A 216 44.91 13.79 -0.91
C PHE A 216 45.73 12.61 -0.42
N ARG A 217 45.71 12.39 0.90
CA ARG A 217 46.34 11.23 1.50
C ARG A 217 45.38 10.05 1.45
N GLN A 218 45.97 8.88 1.25
CA GLN A 218 45.26 7.60 1.23
C GLN A 218 45.88 6.69 2.29
N TYR A 219 45.61 5.39 2.22
CA TYR A 219 46.11 4.40 3.18
C TYR A 219 47.62 4.52 3.42
N GLU A 220 48.03 4.18 4.65
CA GLU A 220 49.41 4.33 5.12
C GLU A 220 50.42 3.63 4.20
N GLU A 221 50.04 2.48 3.66
CA GLU A 221 50.84 1.64 2.75
C GLU A 221 51.19 2.35 1.43
N LEU A 222 50.34 3.27 0.96
CA LEU A 222 50.53 4.02 -0.29
C LEU A 222 51.22 5.36 -0.08
N SER A 223 51.27 5.85 1.16
CA SER A 223 51.69 7.20 1.51
C SER A 223 53.08 7.56 0.98
N GLY A 224 54.06 6.67 1.09
CA GLY A 224 55.42 6.90 0.61
C GLY A 224 55.50 7.08 -0.91
N SER A 225 54.87 6.19 -1.66
CA SER A 225 54.85 6.19 -3.13
C SER A 225 54.03 7.34 -3.69
N HIS A 226 52.88 7.64 -3.08
CA HIS A 226 52.03 8.76 -3.49
C HIS A 226 52.69 10.12 -3.22
N LYS A 227 53.43 10.23 -2.11
CA LYS A 227 54.25 11.41 -1.85
C LYS A 227 55.34 11.60 -2.89
N SER A 228 56.06 10.54 -3.25
CA SER A 228 57.21 10.65 -4.15
C SER A 228 56.80 10.91 -5.60
N VAL A 229 55.70 10.32 -6.07
CA VAL A 229 55.26 10.41 -7.47
C VAL A 229 54.26 11.55 -7.71
N PHE A 230 53.28 11.70 -6.81
CA PHE A 230 52.17 12.64 -7.00
C PHE A 230 52.21 13.84 -6.04
N ASN A 231 53.07 13.81 -5.03
CA ASN A 231 53.14 14.80 -3.95
C ASN A 231 51.75 15.08 -3.31
N TYR A 232 50.90 14.05 -3.24
CA TYR A 232 49.51 14.13 -2.76
C TYR A 232 48.59 15.11 -3.51
N ASN A 233 48.88 15.40 -4.77
CA ASN A 233 48.06 16.29 -5.61
C ASN A 233 46.84 15.58 -6.24
N PHE A 234 46.77 14.25 -6.16
CA PHE A 234 45.69 13.47 -6.75
C PHE A 234 45.20 12.38 -5.79
N LEU A 235 43.90 12.13 -5.81
CA LEU A 235 43.30 10.95 -5.20
C LEU A 235 43.34 9.81 -6.23
N CYS A 236 44.08 8.73 -5.95
CA CYS A 236 44.22 7.60 -6.87
C CYS A 236 43.28 6.46 -6.47
N LEU A 237 42.22 6.26 -7.26
CA LEU A 237 41.28 5.15 -7.06
C LEU A 237 41.71 3.95 -7.90
N TYR A 238 41.84 2.78 -7.25
CA TYR A 238 42.31 1.55 -7.88
C TYR A 238 41.18 0.54 -7.93
N GLU A 239 40.88 0.02 -9.12
CA GLU A 239 39.92 -1.07 -9.31
C GLU A 239 40.59 -2.23 -10.04
N GLN A 240 40.27 -3.46 -9.63
CA GLN A 240 40.78 -4.67 -10.26
C GLN A 240 39.62 -5.47 -10.88
N PRO A 241 39.77 -6.06 -12.08
CA PRO A 241 38.67 -6.74 -12.78
C PRO A 241 37.98 -7.89 -12.01
N ASN A 242 38.64 -8.46 -11.00
CA ASN A 242 38.19 -9.63 -10.24
C ASN A 242 38.03 -9.36 -8.73
N THR A 243 37.85 -8.12 -8.30
CA THR A 243 37.52 -7.84 -6.89
C THR A 243 36.14 -8.41 -6.53
N ASP A 244 36.02 -9.03 -5.35
CA ASP A 244 34.76 -9.57 -4.83
C ASP A 244 33.71 -8.47 -4.59
N THR A 245 34.16 -7.22 -4.39
CA THR A 245 33.34 -6.03 -4.29
C THR A 245 33.66 -5.08 -5.44
N ARG A 246 32.79 -5.00 -6.47
CA ARG A 246 32.90 -4.03 -7.59
C ARG A 246 32.62 -2.58 -7.18
N GLN A 247 32.97 -2.20 -5.96
CA GLN A 247 32.68 -0.88 -5.42
C GLN A 247 33.77 0.14 -5.75
N GLY A 248 34.81 -0.22 -6.51
CA GLY A 248 35.93 0.68 -6.73
C GLY A 248 36.85 0.74 -5.51
N GLY A 249 38.10 1.12 -5.72
CA GLY A 249 38.88 1.76 -4.68
C GLY A 249 38.20 3.08 -4.28
N TYR A 250 38.18 3.39 -2.99
CA TYR A 250 37.65 4.64 -2.46
C TYR A 250 38.77 5.47 -1.81
N GLY A 251 38.50 6.76 -1.67
CA GLY A 251 39.35 7.69 -0.95
C GLY A 251 38.53 8.87 -0.45
N HIS A 252 38.91 9.40 0.70
CA HIS A 252 38.29 10.58 1.30
C HIS A 252 39.18 11.81 1.14
N ILE A 253 38.61 12.98 1.44
CA ILE A 253 39.35 14.24 1.49
C ILE A 253 39.74 14.47 2.96
N GLU A 254 41.03 14.37 3.26
CA GLU A 254 41.56 14.55 4.63
C GLU A 254 41.19 15.91 5.24
N ASP A 255 41.24 16.95 4.42
CA ASP A 255 40.90 18.32 4.86
C ASP A 255 39.37 18.52 5.02
N PHE A 256 38.57 17.46 4.81
CA PHE A 256 37.11 17.48 4.86
C PHE A 256 36.50 16.29 5.63
N LEU A 257 37.22 15.69 6.58
CA LEU A 257 36.74 14.56 7.40
C LEU A 257 35.44 14.85 8.16
N VAL A 258 35.24 16.09 8.59
CA VAL A 258 34.00 16.52 9.29
C VAL A 258 32.81 16.55 8.33
N GLY A 259 33.08 16.62 7.02
CA GLY A 259 32.06 16.65 5.98
C GLY A 259 31.24 17.92 5.97
N VAL A 260 30.05 17.83 5.37
CA VAL A 260 29.14 18.96 5.22
C VAL A 260 28.41 19.26 6.53
N PRO A 261 28.25 20.54 6.91
CA PRO A 261 27.69 20.91 8.21
C PRO A 261 26.16 20.80 8.28
N VAL A 262 25.49 20.72 7.13
CA VAL A 262 24.02 20.70 7.01
C VAL A 262 23.59 19.75 5.90
N SER A 263 22.40 19.16 6.01
CA SER A 263 21.80 18.43 4.89
C SER A 263 21.34 19.41 3.81
N GLY A 264 21.57 19.09 2.54
CA GLY A 264 21.24 19.98 1.44
C GLY A 264 21.60 19.41 0.07
N LEU A 265 21.36 20.22 -0.96
CA LEU A 265 21.85 19.96 -2.32
C LEU A 265 23.25 20.56 -2.45
N TYR A 266 24.16 19.79 -3.04
CA TYR A 266 25.54 20.17 -3.25
C TYR A 266 25.90 19.94 -4.71
N ASP A 267 26.49 20.94 -5.35
CA ASP A 267 27.13 20.78 -6.64
C ASP A 267 28.57 20.32 -6.41
N ILE A 268 28.93 19.20 -7.03
CA ILE A 268 30.25 18.59 -6.88
C ILE A 268 30.91 18.59 -8.25
N GLU A 269 32.01 19.30 -8.35
CA GLU A 269 32.86 19.32 -9.54
C GLU A 269 34.16 18.58 -9.23
N VAL A 270 34.52 17.62 -10.09
CA VAL A 270 35.76 16.87 -9.98
C VAL A 270 36.48 16.84 -11.32
N ASN A 271 37.80 17.07 -11.28
CA ASN A 271 38.66 16.80 -12.42
C ASN A 271 39.16 15.36 -12.31
N ALA A 272 38.69 14.50 -13.20
CA ALA A 272 38.99 13.08 -13.18
C ALA A 272 39.63 12.62 -14.51
N GLN A 273 40.62 11.73 -14.40
CA GLN A 273 41.25 11.10 -15.54
C GLN A 273 41.33 9.59 -15.32
N ALA A 274 40.86 8.81 -16.30
CA ALA A 274 41.08 7.37 -16.32
C ALA A 274 42.51 7.07 -16.82
N LEU A 275 43.29 6.37 -15.99
CA LEU A 275 44.64 5.92 -16.34
C LEU A 275 44.63 4.43 -16.69
N HIS A 276 45.56 4.01 -17.55
CA HIS A 276 45.79 2.61 -17.91
C HIS A 276 44.56 1.86 -18.46
N ARG A 277 43.67 2.58 -19.16
CA ARG A 277 42.54 1.97 -19.89
C ARG A 277 43.01 1.12 -21.07
N ASP A 278 44.15 1.45 -21.66
CA ASP A 278 44.80 0.62 -22.67
C ASP A 278 45.78 -0.33 -21.98
N THR A 279 45.58 -1.62 -22.16
CA THR A 279 46.38 -2.67 -21.53
C THR A 279 46.88 -3.64 -22.58
N HIS A 280 48.13 -4.08 -22.42
CA HIS A 280 48.75 -5.06 -23.30
C HIS A 280 48.27 -6.49 -23.04
N TYR A 281 47.43 -6.70 -22.02
CA TYR A 281 46.85 -7.99 -21.67
C TYR A 281 45.58 -8.29 -22.48
N ASP A 282 45.36 -9.56 -22.80
CA ASP A 282 44.15 -9.98 -23.53
C ASP A 282 42.88 -9.69 -22.68
N PRO A 283 41.96 -8.83 -23.18
CA PRO A 283 40.69 -8.52 -22.53
C PRO A 283 39.89 -9.73 -22.07
N LYS A 284 39.95 -10.83 -22.84
CA LYS A 284 39.17 -12.06 -22.59
C LYS A 284 39.65 -12.82 -21.36
N ILE A 285 40.93 -12.71 -21.03
CA ILE A 285 41.51 -13.36 -19.84
C ILE A 285 40.99 -12.71 -18.57
N PHE A 286 40.89 -11.38 -18.56
CA PHE A 286 40.51 -10.59 -17.38
C PHE A 286 39.05 -10.10 -17.41
N ARG A 287 38.28 -10.48 -18.44
CA ARG A 287 36.87 -10.09 -18.64
C ARG A 287 36.66 -8.57 -18.54
N ILE A 288 37.61 -7.80 -19.09
CA ILE A 288 37.56 -6.33 -19.07
C ILE A 288 36.71 -5.85 -20.25
N ASP A 289 35.67 -5.09 -19.97
CA ASP A 289 34.87 -4.42 -21.01
C ASP A 289 35.42 -3.01 -21.26
N PHE A 290 36.14 -2.85 -22.38
CA PHE A 290 36.70 -1.55 -22.77
C PHE A 290 35.67 -0.61 -23.39
N SER A 291 34.43 -1.04 -23.63
CA SER A 291 33.35 -0.17 -24.12
C SER A 291 32.71 0.63 -22.99
N GLU A 292 32.76 0.13 -21.75
CA GLU A 292 32.22 0.83 -20.59
C GLU A 292 33.08 2.05 -20.23
N PRO A 293 32.49 3.21 -19.93
CA PRO A 293 33.24 4.33 -19.36
C PRO A 293 33.60 4.04 -17.90
N PHE A 294 34.78 4.52 -17.45
CA PHE A 294 35.04 4.61 -16.02
C PHE A 294 34.01 5.53 -15.39
N GLN A 295 33.35 5.06 -14.34
CA GLN A 295 32.38 5.82 -13.56
C GLN A 295 33.00 6.19 -12.22
N ILE A 296 32.84 7.45 -11.83
CA ILE A 296 33.15 7.91 -10.48
C ILE A 296 31.84 8.15 -9.75
N GLY A 297 31.72 7.57 -8.56
CA GLY A 297 30.58 7.77 -7.67
C GLY A 297 30.99 8.63 -6.48
N VAL A 298 30.08 9.49 -6.02
CA VAL A 298 30.21 10.16 -4.73
C VAL A 298 29.37 9.38 -3.72
N VAL A 299 30.01 8.89 -2.66
CA VAL A 299 29.34 8.16 -1.58
C VAL A 299 29.35 9.02 -0.32
N PRO A 300 28.20 9.52 0.16
CA PRO A 300 28.14 10.17 1.46
C PRO A 300 28.28 9.12 2.56
N GLY A 301 29.19 9.34 3.51
CA GLY A 301 29.46 8.38 4.58
C GLY A 301 30.19 9.02 5.76
N ASP A 302 30.21 8.29 6.87
CA ASP A 302 30.92 8.69 8.09
C ASP A 302 32.25 7.93 8.15
N VAL A 303 33.34 8.65 7.88
CA VAL A 303 34.71 8.12 7.87
C VAL A 303 35.13 7.50 9.21
N THR A 304 34.48 7.88 10.31
CA THR A 304 34.78 7.37 11.66
C THR A 304 34.15 6.03 11.96
N LYS A 305 33.14 5.61 11.18
CA LYS A 305 32.44 4.33 11.40
C LYS A 305 33.17 3.14 10.79
N GLY A 306 34.34 3.37 10.21
CA GLY A 306 35.07 2.36 9.46
C GLY A 306 34.35 1.98 8.17
N HIS A 307 35.04 1.21 7.35
CA HIS A 307 34.50 0.62 6.12
C HIS A 307 33.64 -0.60 6.45
#